data_AF-A0AAW4CMF9-F1
#
_entry.id   AF-A0AAW4CMF9-F1
#
_cell.length_a   1.000
_cell.length_b   1.000
_cell.length_c   1.000
_cell.angle_alpha   90.00
_cell.angle_beta   90.00
_cell.angle_gamma   90.00
#
_symmetry.space_group_name_H-M   'P 1'
#
loop_
_entity.id
_entity.type
_entity.pdbx_description
1 polymer ?
#
loop_
_entity_poly.entity_id
_entity_poly.type
_entity_poly.pdbx_seq_one_letter_code
_entity_poly.pdbx_strand_id
1 'polypeptide(L)'
;MTDFADMLEGYRRFRDTGWSQQRERWDELNEGQSPRVMVIACSDSRVDPAQIFDTSPGEIFVVRNVAALVPPFETNPGWHGVSAALEFAVQVLKVGEIVVMGHGKCGGCKAALSHDLKDAPPGEGGFIHNWIQLLDDARDVVVDRYGDQRDRDVERAMEQEG
;
A
#
# COMPACT_ATOMS: atom_id res chain seq x y z
N MET A 1 -15.35 14.59 -8.77
CA MET A 1 -13.95 14.10 -8.67
C MET A 1 -13.11 15.31 -8.30
N THR A 2 -12.20 15.15 -7.34
CA THR A 2 -11.25 16.20 -6.93
C THR A 2 -10.25 16.45 -8.05
N ASP A 3 -10.06 17.70 -8.44
CA ASP A 3 -9.03 18.09 -9.40
C ASP A 3 -7.84 18.80 -8.71
N PHE A 4 -6.88 19.29 -9.49
CA PHE A 4 -5.70 19.96 -8.96
C PHE A 4 -6.03 21.29 -8.23
N ALA A 5 -7.04 22.04 -8.70
CA ALA A 5 -7.44 23.27 -8.04
C ALA A 5 -8.07 22.97 -6.66
N ASP A 6 -8.91 21.94 -6.58
CA ASP A 6 -9.47 21.45 -5.33
C ASP A 6 -8.37 21.03 -4.33
N MET A 7 -7.28 20.42 -4.82
CA MET A 7 -6.12 20.05 -3.98
C MET A 7 -5.41 21.29 -3.39
N LEU A 8 -5.26 22.36 -4.17
CA LEU A 8 -4.68 23.62 -3.66
C LEU A 8 -5.55 24.23 -2.57
N GLU A 9 -6.87 24.21 -2.74
CA GLU A 9 -7.80 24.66 -1.71
C GLU A 9 -7.76 23.75 -0.47
N GLY A 10 -7.67 22.44 -0.66
CA GLY A 10 -7.48 21.47 0.41
C GLY A 10 -6.22 21.75 1.24
N TYR A 11 -5.10 22.03 0.57
CA TYR A 11 -3.86 22.39 1.25
C TYR A 11 -3.98 23.71 2.05
N ARG A 12 -4.66 24.73 1.49
CA ARG A 12 -4.95 25.97 2.24
C ARG A 12 -5.78 25.69 3.48
N ARG A 13 -6.85 24.89 3.37
CA ARG A 13 -7.65 24.46 4.53
C ARG A 13 -6.81 23.72 5.56
N PHE A 14 -5.94 22.81 5.15
CA PHE A 14 -5.00 22.13 6.05
C PHE A 14 -4.10 23.13 6.79
N ARG A 15 -3.51 24.11 6.08
CA ARG A 15 -2.65 25.15 6.69
C ARG A 15 -3.41 26.03 7.69
N ASP A 16 -4.64 26.41 7.36
CA ASP A 16 -5.43 27.34 8.17
C ASP A 16 -6.03 26.66 9.41
N THR A 17 -6.39 25.38 9.32
CA THR A 17 -7.11 24.64 10.37
C THR A 17 -6.36 23.43 10.91
N GLY A 18 -6.14 22.39 10.10
CA GLY A 18 -5.56 21.12 10.56
C GLY A 18 -4.16 21.28 11.16
N TRP A 19 -3.31 22.11 10.54
CA TRP A 19 -1.97 22.43 11.03
C TRP A 19 -2.02 23.29 12.30
N SER A 20 -2.86 24.33 12.33
CA SER A 20 -2.94 25.27 13.45
C SER A 20 -3.50 24.61 14.72
N GLN A 21 -4.42 23.66 14.58
CA GLN A 21 -4.99 22.88 15.69
C GLN A 21 -4.00 21.88 16.30
N GLN A 22 -3.02 21.41 15.53
CA GLN A 22 -2.02 20.42 15.97
C GLN A 22 -0.62 21.01 16.08
N ARG A 23 -0.51 22.33 16.29
CA ARG A 23 0.76 23.07 16.18
C ARG A 23 1.88 22.49 17.05
N GLU A 24 1.58 22.16 18.30
CA GLU A 24 2.54 21.55 19.24
C GLU A 24 3.12 20.24 18.68
N ARG A 25 2.26 19.37 18.13
CA ARG A 25 2.69 18.12 17.49
C ARG A 25 3.56 18.38 16.25
N TRP A 26 3.23 19.38 15.44
CA TRP A 26 4.07 19.74 14.29
C TRP A 26 5.42 20.32 14.72
N ASP A 27 5.47 21.06 15.83
CA ASP A 27 6.72 21.55 16.41
C ASP A 27 7.57 20.39 16.93
N GLU A 28 6.98 19.37 17.58
CA GLU A 28 7.68 18.13 17.96
C GLU A 28 8.21 17.37 16.73
N LEU A 29 7.40 17.22 15.68
CA LEU A 29 7.77 16.51 14.46
C LEU A 29 8.87 17.23 13.65
N ASN A 30 9.09 18.52 13.89
CA ASN A 30 10.19 19.28 13.29
C ASN A 30 11.56 18.80 13.78
N GLU A 31 11.63 18.24 15.00
CA GLU A 31 12.87 17.68 15.56
C GLU A 31 13.12 16.24 15.12
N GLY A 32 12.09 15.56 14.61
CA GLY A 32 12.19 14.20 14.08
C GLY A 32 10.88 13.40 14.18
N GLN A 33 10.89 12.18 13.65
CA GLN A 33 9.77 11.24 13.75
C GLN A 33 10.17 9.98 14.52
N SER A 34 9.24 9.42 15.29
CA SER A 34 9.44 8.19 16.06
C SER A 34 8.19 7.28 16.02
N PRO A 35 7.68 6.94 14.82
CA PRO A 35 6.50 6.07 14.71
C PRO A 35 6.80 4.70 15.32
N ARG A 36 5.80 4.11 15.97
CA ARG A 36 5.94 2.77 16.57
C ARG A 36 5.53 1.64 15.61
N VAL A 37 4.73 1.98 14.60
CA VAL A 37 4.13 1.03 13.66
C VAL A 37 4.46 1.46 12.23
N MET A 38 4.88 0.50 11.41
CA MET A 38 4.89 0.64 9.95
C MET A 38 3.64 0.01 9.36
N VAL A 39 3.01 0.68 8.39
CA VAL A 39 1.87 0.13 7.63
C VAL A 39 2.24 0.04 6.15
N ILE A 40 2.08 -1.15 5.59
CA ILE A 40 2.17 -1.41 4.14
C ILE A 40 0.73 -1.58 3.64
N ALA A 41 0.27 -0.68 2.78
CA ALA A 41 -1.13 -0.65 2.35
C ALA A 41 -1.27 -0.53 0.84
N CYS A 42 -2.47 -0.76 0.33
CA CYS A 42 -2.74 -0.62 -1.09
C CYS A 42 -2.79 0.87 -1.49
N SER A 43 -2.33 1.18 -2.71
CA SER A 43 -2.50 2.50 -3.33
C SER A 43 -3.96 2.84 -3.67
N ASP A 44 -4.90 1.93 -3.42
CA ASP A 44 -6.32 2.13 -3.63
C ASP A 44 -6.86 3.32 -2.83
N SER A 45 -7.56 4.24 -3.51
CA SER A 45 -7.99 5.51 -2.95
C SER A 45 -9.05 5.39 -1.84
N ARG A 46 -9.60 4.19 -1.61
CA ARG A 46 -10.62 3.92 -0.60
C ARG A 46 -10.03 3.51 0.76
N VAL A 47 -8.74 3.24 0.83
CA VAL A 47 -8.11 2.58 2.00
C VAL A 47 -6.87 3.32 2.50
N ASP A 48 -7.01 4.64 2.69
CA ASP A 48 -5.94 5.41 3.32
C ASP A 48 -5.72 4.96 4.79
N PRO A 49 -4.51 4.50 5.17
CA PRO A 49 -4.26 3.98 6.50
C PRO A 49 -4.48 5.00 7.62
N ALA A 50 -4.12 6.27 7.39
CA ALA A 50 -4.26 7.29 8.42
C ALA A 50 -5.73 7.57 8.72
N GLN A 51 -6.60 7.50 7.71
CA GLN A 51 -8.05 7.61 7.87
C GLN A 51 -8.67 6.38 8.54
N ILE A 52 -8.24 5.17 8.16
CA ILE A 52 -8.84 3.93 8.69
C ILE A 52 -8.46 3.69 10.15
N PHE A 53 -7.20 3.96 10.52
CA PHE A 53 -6.72 3.75 11.89
C PHE A 53 -6.82 5.00 12.77
N ASP A 54 -7.39 6.10 12.26
CA ASP A 54 -7.54 7.38 12.97
C ASP A 54 -6.22 7.87 13.58
N THR A 55 -5.15 7.83 12.78
CA THR A 55 -3.81 8.21 13.26
C THR A 55 -3.49 9.66 12.95
N SER A 56 -2.79 10.30 13.88
CA SER A 56 -2.24 11.64 13.73
C SER A 56 -0.87 11.63 13.03
N PRO A 57 -0.38 12.77 12.52
CA PRO A 57 0.92 12.85 11.85
C PRO A 57 2.07 12.27 12.68
N GLY A 58 2.92 11.43 12.10
CA GLY A 58 4.08 10.83 12.78
C GLY A 58 3.77 9.62 13.70
N GLU A 59 2.51 9.19 13.82
CA GLU A 59 2.18 7.95 14.56
C GLU A 59 2.54 6.67 13.80
N ILE A 60 2.43 6.70 12.48
CA ILE A 60 2.69 5.56 11.59
C ILE A 60 3.66 5.94 10.47
N PHE A 61 4.49 4.99 10.08
CA PHE A 61 5.33 5.06 8.88
C PHE A 61 4.69 4.25 7.76
N VAL A 62 4.41 4.85 6.59
CA VAL A 62 3.54 4.22 5.59
C VAL A 62 4.23 4.03 4.25
N VAL A 63 4.09 2.82 3.69
CA VAL A 63 4.34 2.53 2.27
C VAL A 63 3.03 2.14 1.61
N ARG A 64 2.76 2.70 0.43
CA ARG A 64 1.58 2.33 -0.37
C ARG A 64 2.00 1.87 -1.76
N ASN A 65 1.56 0.68 -2.15
CA ASN A 65 1.81 0.12 -3.48
C ASN A 65 0.59 -0.67 -3.98
N VAL A 66 0.62 -1.18 -5.21
CA VAL A 66 -0.48 -1.98 -5.76
C VAL A 66 -0.61 -3.28 -4.95
N ALA A 67 -1.80 -3.53 -4.38
CA ALA A 67 -2.14 -4.71 -3.57
C ALA A 67 -1.36 -4.87 -2.23
N ALA A 68 -0.75 -3.80 -1.69
CA ALA A 68 -0.07 -3.84 -0.39
C ALA A 68 1.05 -4.91 -0.29
N LEU A 69 1.70 -5.21 -1.41
CA LEU A 69 2.64 -6.33 -1.52
C LEU A 69 4.00 -6.02 -0.89
N VAL A 70 4.59 -7.07 -0.32
CA VAL A 70 5.93 -7.07 0.25
C VAL A 70 6.82 -8.01 -0.57
N PRO A 71 7.74 -7.50 -1.39
CA PRO A 71 8.68 -8.33 -2.13
C PRO A 71 9.59 -9.13 -1.19
N PRO A 72 10.09 -10.30 -1.62
CA PRO A 72 11.09 -11.06 -0.88
C PRO A 72 12.39 -10.26 -0.72
N PHE A 73 13.21 -10.68 0.23
CA PHE A 73 14.54 -10.10 0.40
C PHE A 73 15.44 -10.49 -0.78
N GLU A 74 15.77 -9.50 -1.62
CA GLU A 74 16.65 -9.66 -2.76
C GLU A 74 17.87 -8.73 -2.65
N THR A 75 19.05 -9.24 -3.03
CA THR A 75 20.31 -8.48 -3.02
C THR A 75 20.79 -8.11 -4.43
N ASN A 76 19.98 -8.43 -5.44
CA ASN A 76 20.28 -8.10 -6.83
C ASN A 76 20.32 -6.58 -7.02
N PRO A 77 21.18 -6.05 -7.91
CA PRO A 77 21.18 -4.63 -8.25
C PRO A 77 19.80 -4.19 -8.75
N GLY A 78 19.24 -3.11 -8.19
CA GLY A 78 17.91 -2.63 -8.53
C GLY A 78 17.38 -1.58 -7.56
N TRP A 79 16.14 -1.13 -7.81
CA TRP A 79 15.46 -0.13 -7.00
C TRP A 79 14.48 -0.81 -6.04
N HIS A 80 14.92 -1.05 -4.81
CA HIS A 80 14.20 -1.82 -3.80
C HIS A 80 13.28 -0.94 -2.93
N GLY A 81 12.24 -0.35 -3.51
CA GLY A 81 11.41 0.65 -2.83
C GLY A 81 10.78 0.19 -1.50
N VAL A 82 10.18 -1.00 -1.47
CA VAL A 82 9.58 -1.56 -0.24
C VAL A 82 10.65 -2.00 0.76
N SER A 83 11.71 -2.65 0.30
CA SER A 83 12.81 -3.12 1.16
C SER A 83 13.57 -1.95 1.80
N ALA A 84 13.81 -0.87 1.06
CA ALA A 84 14.45 0.34 1.58
C ALA A 84 13.58 1.01 2.66
N ALA A 85 12.25 1.05 2.45
CA ALA A 85 11.34 1.59 3.44
C ALA A 85 11.25 0.71 4.70
N LEU A 86 11.23 -0.63 4.54
CA LEU A 86 11.31 -1.58 5.65
C LEU A 86 12.61 -1.44 6.43
N GLU A 87 13.75 -1.38 5.73
CA GLU A 87 15.06 -1.18 6.35
C GLU A 87 15.09 0.14 7.13
N PHE A 88 14.59 1.24 6.55
CA PHE A 88 14.53 2.52 7.25
C PHE A 88 13.62 2.45 8.49
N ALA A 89 12.43 1.86 8.37
CA ALA A 89 11.51 1.75 9.49
C ALA A 89 12.11 0.94 10.65
N VAL A 90 12.73 -0.20 10.36
CA VAL A 90 13.27 -1.11 11.39
C VAL A 90 14.63 -0.64 11.90
N GLN A 91 15.55 -0.27 11.01
CA GLN A 91 16.94 0.03 11.37
C GLN A 91 17.14 1.48 11.79
N VAL A 92 16.37 2.42 11.26
CA VAL A 92 16.53 3.85 11.57
C VAL A 92 15.45 4.30 12.56
N LEU A 93 14.17 4.10 12.24
CA LEU A 93 13.05 4.58 13.07
C LEU A 93 12.73 3.67 14.25
N LYS A 94 13.25 2.44 14.26
CA LYS A 94 13.04 1.44 15.31
C LYS A 94 11.56 1.13 15.56
N VAL A 95 10.76 1.04 14.49
CA VAL A 95 9.36 0.57 14.61
C VAL A 95 9.33 -0.79 15.29
N GLY A 96 8.38 -1.00 16.21
CA GLY A 96 8.21 -2.27 16.91
C GLY A 96 7.27 -3.23 16.18
N GLU A 97 6.41 -2.69 15.32
CA GLU A 97 5.33 -3.44 14.68
C GLU A 97 5.25 -3.09 13.18
N ILE A 98 4.92 -4.09 12.37
CA ILE A 98 4.68 -3.95 10.93
C ILE A 98 3.32 -4.56 10.62
N VAL A 99 2.46 -3.79 9.96
CA VAL A 99 1.13 -4.21 9.52
C VAL A 99 1.08 -4.24 8.00
N VAL A 100 0.74 -5.39 7.42
CA VAL A 100 0.37 -5.50 6.00
C VAL A 100 -1.14 -5.44 5.91
N MET A 101 -1.66 -4.42 5.22
CA MET A 101 -3.07 -4.07 5.19
C MET A 101 -3.66 -4.34 3.80
N GLY A 102 -4.16 -5.56 3.61
CA GLY A 102 -5.02 -5.91 2.47
C GLY A 102 -6.39 -5.24 2.55
N HIS A 103 -7.19 -5.35 1.49
CA HIS A 103 -8.55 -4.80 1.48
C HIS A 103 -9.49 -5.49 0.49
N GLY A 104 -10.79 -5.35 0.75
CA GLY A 104 -11.84 -5.87 -0.12
C GLY A 104 -11.89 -5.19 -1.49
N LYS A 105 -12.25 -5.97 -2.52
CA LYS A 105 -12.36 -5.52 -3.93
C LYS A 105 -11.05 -4.92 -4.43
N CYS A 106 -9.93 -5.58 -4.17
CA CYS A 106 -8.60 -5.09 -4.57
C CYS A 106 -8.38 -5.30 -6.08
N GLY A 107 -8.08 -4.21 -6.79
CA GLY A 107 -7.80 -4.27 -8.23
C GLY A 107 -6.54 -5.09 -8.56
N GLY A 108 -5.51 -5.03 -7.71
CA GLY A 108 -4.29 -5.82 -7.90
C GLY A 108 -4.52 -7.33 -7.70
N CYS A 109 -5.22 -7.74 -6.64
CA CYS A 109 -5.62 -9.13 -6.43
C CYS A 109 -6.49 -9.65 -7.58
N LYS A 110 -7.46 -8.84 -8.03
CA LYS A 110 -8.29 -9.18 -9.19
C LYS A 110 -7.46 -9.36 -10.47
N ALA A 111 -6.52 -8.44 -10.74
CA ALA A 111 -5.64 -8.53 -11.89
C ALA A 111 -4.76 -9.79 -11.83
N ALA A 112 -4.23 -10.13 -10.64
CA ALA A 112 -3.45 -11.34 -10.42
C ALA A 112 -4.29 -12.58 -10.74
N LEU A 113 -5.48 -12.71 -10.12
CA LEU A 113 -6.39 -13.83 -10.36
C LEU A 113 -6.70 -14.01 -11.86
N SER A 114 -7.05 -12.92 -12.55
CA SER A 114 -7.48 -12.95 -13.95
C SER A 114 -6.37 -13.29 -14.95
N HIS A 115 -5.12 -13.01 -14.62
CA HIS A 115 -3.99 -13.01 -15.58
C HIS A 115 -4.22 -12.15 -16.84
N ASP A 116 -5.13 -11.16 -16.82
CA ASP A 116 -5.44 -10.35 -18.01
C ASP A 116 -4.27 -9.47 -18.48
N LEU A 117 -3.27 -9.23 -17.60
CA LEU A 117 -2.06 -8.46 -17.91
C LEU A 117 -0.83 -9.34 -18.17
N LYS A 118 -1.00 -10.68 -18.18
CA LYS A 118 0.12 -11.59 -18.39
C LYS A 118 0.82 -11.30 -19.72
N ASP A 119 2.15 -11.27 -19.69
CA ASP A 119 3.00 -10.99 -20.86
C ASP A 119 2.79 -9.60 -21.50
N ALA A 120 2.05 -8.68 -20.86
CA ALA A 120 1.88 -7.32 -21.35
C ALA A 120 3.23 -6.58 -21.39
N PRO A 121 3.49 -5.73 -22.41
CA PRO A 121 4.74 -5.00 -22.48
C PRO A 121 4.84 -3.92 -21.38
N PRO A 122 6.06 -3.52 -20.97
CA PRO A 122 6.26 -2.42 -20.03
C PRO A 122 5.55 -1.14 -20.49
N GLY A 123 4.80 -0.50 -19.60
CA GLY A 123 3.97 0.68 -19.89
C GLY A 123 2.53 0.37 -20.33
N GLU A 124 2.23 -0.88 -20.71
CA GLU A 124 0.88 -1.32 -21.13
C GLU A 124 0.30 -2.38 -20.17
N GLY A 125 0.83 -2.44 -18.95
CA GLY A 125 0.46 -3.44 -17.94
C GLY A 125 1.62 -4.33 -17.51
N GLY A 126 2.73 -4.39 -18.25
CA GLY A 126 3.88 -5.23 -17.89
C GLY A 126 4.49 -4.93 -16.52
N PHE A 127 4.56 -3.65 -16.13
CA PHE A 127 4.98 -3.29 -14.77
C PHE A 127 4.01 -3.80 -13.70
N ILE A 128 2.72 -3.79 -13.99
CA ILE A 128 1.69 -4.27 -13.07
C ILE A 128 1.76 -5.79 -12.99
N HIS A 129 1.86 -6.49 -14.12
CA HIS A 129 2.00 -7.94 -14.16
C HIS A 129 3.23 -8.41 -13.36
N ASN A 130 4.41 -7.86 -13.66
CA ASN A 130 5.64 -8.24 -12.95
C ASN A 130 5.54 -7.98 -11.44
N TRP A 131 4.81 -6.94 -11.03
CA TRP A 131 4.60 -6.64 -9.62
C TRP A 131 3.64 -7.63 -8.95
N ILE A 132 2.49 -7.90 -9.56
CA ILE A 132 1.47 -8.78 -8.99
C ILE A 132 1.81 -10.27 -9.11
N GLN A 133 2.88 -10.65 -9.82
CA GLN A 133 3.43 -12.02 -9.81
C GLN A 133 3.81 -12.51 -8.42
N LEU A 134 4.05 -11.58 -7.47
CA LEU A 134 4.18 -11.90 -6.05
C LEU A 134 2.96 -12.64 -5.46
N LEU A 135 1.82 -12.60 -6.15
CA LEU A 135 0.58 -13.27 -5.77
C LEU A 135 0.35 -14.60 -6.54
N ASP A 136 1.29 -15.07 -7.38
CA ASP A 136 1.08 -16.26 -8.20
C ASP A 136 0.85 -17.52 -7.35
N ASP A 137 1.59 -17.69 -6.26
CA ASP A 137 1.38 -18.81 -5.33
C ASP A 137 -0.03 -18.79 -4.70
N ALA A 138 -0.48 -17.61 -4.26
CA ALA A 138 -1.82 -17.42 -3.70
C ALA A 138 -2.90 -17.68 -4.77
N ARG A 139 -2.66 -17.23 -6.01
CA ARG A 139 -3.54 -17.48 -7.14
C ARG A 139 -3.67 -18.96 -7.42
N ASP A 140 -2.56 -19.70 -7.46
CA ASP A 140 -2.57 -21.12 -7.78
C ASP A 140 -3.38 -21.91 -6.75
N VAL A 141 -3.29 -21.57 -5.46
CA VAL A 141 -4.14 -22.14 -4.40
C VAL A 141 -5.62 -21.85 -4.63
N VAL A 142 -5.95 -20.62 -5.01
CA VAL A 142 -7.35 -20.21 -5.25
C VAL A 142 -7.92 -20.89 -6.50
N VAL A 143 -7.15 -20.96 -7.58
CA VAL A 143 -7.57 -21.60 -8.84
C VAL A 143 -7.70 -23.11 -8.68
N ASP A 144 -6.83 -23.76 -7.91
CA ASP A 144 -6.96 -25.19 -7.59
C ASP A 144 -8.27 -25.47 -6.84
N ARG A 145 -8.64 -24.60 -5.88
CA ARG A 145 -9.82 -24.77 -5.05
C ARG A 145 -11.14 -24.41 -5.74
N TYR A 146 -11.16 -23.34 -6.52
CA TYR A 146 -12.40 -22.76 -7.07
C TYR A 146 -12.49 -22.82 -8.60
N GLY A 147 -11.43 -23.25 -9.28
CA GLY A 147 -11.29 -23.13 -10.73
C GLY A 147 -10.97 -21.71 -11.17
N ASP A 148 -11.00 -21.48 -12.49
CA ASP A 148 -10.71 -20.16 -13.09
C ASP A 148 -11.96 -19.26 -13.17
N GLN A 149 -12.82 -19.33 -12.16
CA GLN A 149 -14.03 -18.52 -12.09
C GLN A 149 -13.69 -17.08 -11.66
N ARG A 150 -14.41 -16.10 -12.21
CA ARG A 150 -14.16 -14.66 -11.99
C ARG A 150 -15.30 -13.97 -11.24
N ASP A 151 -15.98 -14.72 -10.38
CA ASP A 151 -17.04 -14.16 -9.55
C ASP A 151 -16.49 -13.54 -8.26
N ARG A 152 -17.39 -12.92 -7.50
CA ARG A 152 -17.03 -12.15 -6.31
C ARG A 152 -16.53 -13.01 -5.16
N ASP A 153 -16.92 -14.28 -5.09
CA ASP A 153 -16.48 -15.19 -4.04
C ASP A 153 -15.06 -15.65 -4.30
N VAL A 154 -14.70 -15.95 -5.55
CA VAL A 154 -13.31 -16.27 -5.92
C VAL A 154 -12.39 -15.06 -5.81
N GLU A 155 -12.84 -13.87 -6.23
CA GLU A 155 -12.07 -12.63 -6.00
C GLU A 155 -11.85 -12.37 -4.51
N ARG A 156 -12.84 -12.66 -3.65
CA ARG A 156 -12.69 -12.52 -2.19
C ARG A 156 -11.72 -13.56 -1.64
N ALA A 157 -11.75 -14.80 -2.14
CA ALA A 157 -10.78 -15.82 -1.74
C ALA A 157 -9.35 -15.37 -2.09
N MET A 158 -9.14 -14.78 -3.27
CA MET A 158 -7.86 -14.20 -3.66
C MET A 158 -7.38 -13.10 -2.70
N GLU A 159 -8.29 -12.21 -2.27
CA GLU A 159 -7.98 -11.14 -1.30
C GLU A 159 -7.67 -11.65 0.11
N GLN A 160 -7.98 -12.91 0.42
CA GLN A 160 -7.77 -13.52 1.75
C GLN A 160 -6.62 -14.54 1.78
N GLU A 161 -6.19 -15.02 0.61
CA GLU A 161 -5.07 -15.96 0.47
C GLU A 161 -3.71 -15.24 0.39
N GLY A 162 -3.67 -14.11 -0.32
CA GLY A 162 -2.48 -13.23 -0.42
C GLY A 162 -2.36 -12.28 0.76
#